data_AF-A0A930ZGI4-F1
#
_entry.id   AF-A0A930ZGI4-F1
#
_cell.length_a   1.000
_cell.length_b   1.000
_cell.length_c   1.000
_cell.angle_alpha   90.00
_cell.angle_beta   90.00
_cell.angle_gamma   90.00
#
_symmetry.space_group_name_H-M   'P 1'
#
loop_
_entity.id
_entity.type
_entity.pdbx_description
1 polymer ?
#
loop_
_entity_poly.entity_id
_entity_poly.type
_entity_poly.pdbx_seq_one_letter_code
_entity_poly.pdbx_strand_id
1 'polypeptide(L)'
;MTETLSQWQSFYLLMGTAAATLIGLMFVVVTFGANSVTRENAATVRAFIDPPFNHFFVVLVVAALLLMPLKALTVPATVFMLLGLAQLVVWFRSLGQLKQASQNESLDAADWFWYSLLPLTGHILLVGSAILLLLSLNQALIGLATAGLLLLAVGIQNAWDTVIWIALREVRTSGKS
;
A
#
# COMPACT_ATOMS: atom_id res chain seq x y z
N MET A 1 12.13 16.12 -19.47
CA MET A 1 11.39 15.56 -18.32
C MET A 1 10.05 16.28 -18.07
N THR A 2 10.00 17.63 -18.08
CA THR A 2 8.75 18.39 -17.88
C THR A 2 7.72 18.19 -18.99
N GLU A 3 8.14 18.21 -20.26
CA GLU A 3 7.26 17.92 -21.42
C GLU A 3 6.70 16.49 -21.35
N THR A 4 7.55 15.53 -20.96
CA THR A 4 7.14 14.14 -20.73
C THR A 4 6.13 14.05 -19.59
N LEU A 5 6.34 14.75 -18.46
CA LEU A 5 5.43 14.74 -17.31
C LEU A 5 4.03 15.26 -17.65
N SER A 6 3.92 16.24 -18.55
CA SER A 6 2.62 16.74 -19.03
C SER A 6 1.77 15.63 -19.66
N GLN A 7 2.39 14.68 -20.37
CA GLN A 7 1.68 13.54 -20.95
C GLN A 7 1.14 12.57 -19.89
N TRP A 8 1.78 12.52 -18.71
CA TRP A 8 1.38 11.64 -17.60
C TRP A 8 0.36 12.28 -16.65
N GLN A 9 -0.01 13.55 -16.85
CA GLN A 9 -0.88 14.28 -15.93
C GLN A 9 -2.24 13.57 -15.74
N SER A 10 -2.89 13.15 -16.82
CA SER A 10 -4.17 12.43 -16.75
C SER A 10 -4.05 11.09 -16.04
N PHE A 11 -2.93 10.38 -16.23
CA PHE A 11 -2.67 9.11 -15.56
C PHE A 11 -2.51 9.31 -14.05
N TYR A 12 -1.66 10.25 -13.61
CA TYR A 12 -1.47 10.49 -12.19
C TYR A 12 -2.70 11.10 -11.52
N LEU A 13 -3.50 11.88 -12.24
CA LEU A 13 -4.80 12.34 -11.75
C LEU A 13 -5.74 11.16 -11.48
N LEU A 14 -5.85 10.20 -12.41
CA LEU A 14 -6.64 8.98 -12.23
C LEU A 14 -6.14 8.14 -11.04
N MET A 15 -4.83 7.92 -10.96
CA MET A 15 -4.22 7.15 -9.87
C MET A 15 -4.44 7.79 -8.51
N GLY A 16 -4.26 9.12 -8.41
CA GLY A 16 -4.47 9.88 -7.19
C GLY A 16 -5.93 9.89 -6.73
N THR A 17 -6.88 10.06 -7.65
CA THR A 17 -8.32 10.03 -7.31
C THR A 17 -8.78 8.64 -6.90
N ALA A 18 -8.32 7.58 -7.60
CA ALA A 18 -8.59 6.21 -7.20
C ALA A 18 -8.05 5.90 -5.79
N ALA A 19 -6.79 6.26 -5.52
CA ALA A 19 -6.17 6.08 -4.20
C ALA A 19 -6.91 6.84 -3.10
N ALA A 20 -7.25 8.13 -3.32
CA ALA A 20 -8.00 8.93 -2.36
C ALA A 20 -9.40 8.34 -2.08
N THR A 21 -10.07 7.84 -3.12
CA THR A 21 -11.39 7.21 -3.00
C THR A 21 -11.31 5.93 -2.17
N LEU A 22 -10.33 5.07 -2.45
CA LEU A 22 -10.10 3.83 -1.71
C LEU A 22 -9.74 4.09 -0.24
N ILE A 23 -8.92 5.11 0.04
CA ILE A 23 -8.65 5.57 1.42
C ILE A 23 -9.95 5.99 2.11
N GLY A 24 -10.81 6.76 1.42
CA GLY A 24 -12.13 7.13 1.92
C GLY A 24 -12.98 5.90 2.27
N LEU A 25 -13.00 4.90 1.39
CA LEU A 25 -13.70 3.63 1.64
C LEU A 25 -13.13 2.86 2.83
N MET A 26 -11.82 2.89 3.08
CA MET A 26 -11.24 2.27 4.29
C MET A 26 -11.78 2.90 5.57
N PHE A 27 -11.97 4.22 5.62
CA PHE A 27 -12.60 4.88 6.78
C PHE A 27 -14.06 4.46 6.96
N VAL A 28 -14.79 4.27 5.86
CA VAL A 28 -16.17 3.76 5.89
C VAL A 28 -16.19 2.35 6.47
N VAL A 29 -15.31 1.46 6.02
CA VAL A 29 -15.19 0.07 6.51
C VAL A 29 -14.87 0.03 8.01
N VAL A 30 -13.93 0.85 8.48
CA VAL A 30 -13.61 0.98 9.92
C VAL A 30 -14.84 1.43 10.71
N THR A 31 -15.61 2.37 10.17
CA THR A 31 -16.80 2.92 10.85
C THR A 31 -17.90 1.87 10.99
N PHE A 32 -18.16 1.08 9.93
CA PHE A 32 -19.13 -0.03 10.01
C PHE A 32 -18.68 -1.11 11.00
N GLY A 33 -17.40 -1.51 10.94
CA GLY A 33 -16.85 -2.53 11.83
C GLY A 33 -16.58 -2.06 13.26
N ALA A 34 -16.80 -0.79 13.59
CA ALA A 34 -16.38 -0.19 14.86
C ALA A 34 -16.97 -0.90 16.09
N ASN A 35 -18.21 -1.35 16.01
CA ASN A 35 -18.89 -2.08 17.09
C ASN A 35 -18.27 -3.47 17.34
N SER A 36 -17.55 -4.01 16.37
CA SER A 36 -16.87 -5.32 16.43
C SER A 36 -15.42 -5.21 16.88
N VAL A 37 -14.87 -3.99 17.00
CA VAL A 37 -13.49 -3.73 17.45
C VAL A 37 -13.44 -3.64 18.97
N THR A 38 -12.72 -4.58 19.60
CA THR A 38 -12.43 -4.59 21.04
C THR A 38 -10.95 -4.30 21.26
N ARG A 39 -10.56 -3.92 22.49
CA ARG A 39 -9.14 -3.74 22.83
C ARG A 39 -8.30 -4.99 22.56
N GLU A 40 -8.89 -6.17 22.73
CA GLU A 40 -8.23 -7.47 22.54
C GLU A 40 -7.98 -7.78 21.06
N ASN A 41 -8.88 -7.37 20.16
CA ASN A 41 -8.77 -7.69 18.73
C ASN A 41 -8.25 -6.53 17.86
N ALA A 42 -8.05 -5.34 18.44
CA ALA A 42 -7.63 -4.14 17.72
C ALA A 42 -6.30 -4.31 16.96
N ALA A 43 -5.35 -5.05 17.52
CA ALA A 43 -4.08 -5.36 16.85
C ALA A 43 -4.29 -6.22 15.59
N THR A 44 -5.17 -7.22 15.67
CA THR A 44 -5.55 -8.06 14.52
C THR A 44 -6.25 -7.22 13.46
N VAL A 45 -7.22 -6.40 13.84
CA VAL A 45 -7.95 -5.50 12.92
C VAL A 45 -6.98 -4.58 12.17
N ARG A 46 -6.04 -3.96 12.88
CA ARG A 46 -5.00 -3.11 12.29
C ARG A 46 -4.09 -3.87 11.32
N ALA A 47 -3.75 -5.12 11.60
CA ALA A 47 -2.92 -5.92 10.71
C ALA A 47 -3.55 -6.16 9.33
N PHE A 48 -4.89 -6.14 9.23
CA PHE A 48 -5.61 -6.22 7.95
C PHE A 48 -5.82 -4.85 7.30
N ILE A 49 -6.04 -3.78 8.09
CA ILE A 49 -6.37 -2.44 7.57
C ILE A 49 -5.13 -1.62 7.19
N ASP A 50 -4.07 -1.67 7.99
CA ASP A 50 -2.88 -0.83 7.81
C ASP A 50 -2.17 -1.09 6.47
N PRO A 51 -2.00 -2.33 5.98
CA PRO A 51 -1.33 -2.59 4.71
C PRO A 51 -2.02 -1.95 3.47
N PRO A 52 -3.31 -2.24 3.16
CA PRO A 52 -3.96 -1.63 2.01
C PRO A 52 -4.04 -0.10 2.12
N PHE A 53 -4.33 0.43 3.32
CA PHE A 53 -4.35 1.87 3.56
C PHE A 53 -3.02 2.52 3.18
N ASN A 54 -1.90 1.93 3.63
CA ASN A 54 -0.59 2.46 3.36
C ASN A 54 -0.22 2.38 1.86
N HIS A 55 -0.59 1.30 1.15
CA HIS A 55 -0.37 1.20 -0.29
C HIS A 55 -1.09 2.33 -1.05
N PHE A 56 -2.37 2.57 -0.73
CA PHE A 56 -3.12 3.68 -1.32
C PHE A 56 -2.51 5.03 -0.96
N PHE A 57 -2.05 5.21 0.28
CA PHE A 57 -1.41 6.44 0.71
C PHE A 57 -0.12 6.73 -0.08
N VAL A 58 0.71 5.73 -0.31
CA VAL A 58 1.93 5.87 -1.14
C VAL A 58 1.56 6.30 -2.56
N VAL A 59 0.56 5.66 -3.18
CA VAL A 59 0.09 6.02 -4.54
C VAL A 59 -0.43 7.46 -4.58
N LEU A 60 -1.19 7.88 -3.56
CA LEU A 60 -1.70 9.24 -3.44
C LEU A 60 -0.57 10.27 -3.35
N VAL A 61 0.46 10.02 -2.52
CA VAL A 61 1.62 10.91 -2.39
C VAL A 61 2.42 10.98 -3.70
N VAL A 62 2.61 9.84 -4.38
CA VAL A 62 3.28 9.80 -5.69
C VAL A 62 2.53 10.65 -6.71
N ALA A 63 1.21 10.45 -6.85
CA ALA A 63 0.39 11.23 -7.76
C ALA A 63 0.43 12.73 -7.43
N ALA A 64 0.26 13.10 -6.16
CA ALA A 64 0.25 14.50 -5.74
C ALA A 64 1.58 15.22 -6.03
N LEU A 65 2.71 14.58 -5.72
CA LEU A 65 4.03 15.19 -5.94
C LEU A 65 4.40 15.27 -7.42
N LEU A 66 3.93 14.35 -8.26
CA LEU A 66 4.15 14.41 -9.71
C LEU A 66 3.23 15.41 -10.42
N LEU A 67 2.08 15.76 -9.84
CA LEU A 67 1.19 16.80 -10.35
C LEU A 67 1.58 18.21 -9.89
N MET A 68 2.40 18.31 -8.85
CA MET A 68 2.87 19.60 -8.34
C MET A 68 3.86 20.24 -9.34
N PRO A 69 3.72 21.54 -9.66
CA PRO A 69 4.61 22.24 -10.61
C PRO A 69 5.97 22.56 -9.97
N LEU A 70 6.74 21.52 -9.67
CA LEU A 70 8.03 21.61 -8.99
C LEU A 70 9.14 21.94 -9.99
N LYS A 71 10.03 22.87 -9.60
CA LYS A 71 11.20 23.26 -10.41
C LYS A 71 12.26 22.16 -10.48
N ALA A 72 12.32 21.28 -9.48
CA ALA A 72 13.26 20.18 -9.40
C ALA A 72 12.57 18.91 -8.87
N LEU A 73 12.96 17.75 -9.42
CA LEU A 73 12.37 16.45 -9.07
C LEU A 73 13.14 15.71 -7.95
N THR A 74 14.12 16.38 -7.35
CA THR A 74 14.89 15.88 -6.20
C THR A 74 14.01 15.66 -4.96
N VAL A 75 13.10 16.59 -4.67
CA VAL A 75 12.17 16.47 -3.53
C VAL A 75 11.23 15.27 -3.71
N PRO A 76 10.47 15.13 -4.82
CA PRO A 76 9.66 13.94 -5.08
C PRO A 76 10.46 12.65 -4.99
N ALA A 77 11.63 12.60 -5.65
CA ALA A 77 12.46 11.40 -5.64
C ALA A 77 12.91 11.02 -4.22
N THR A 78 13.29 11.99 -3.40
CA THR A 78 13.69 11.75 -2.01
C THR A 78 12.52 11.21 -1.19
N VAL A 79 11.33 11.79 -1.34
CA VAL A 79 10.12 11.31 -0.65
C VAL A 79 9.78 9.88 -1.09
N PHE A 80 9.81 9.59 -2.39
CA PHE A 80 9.51 8.25 -2.92
C PHE A 80 10.52 7.21 -2.42
N MET A 81 11.80 7.58 -2.37
CA MET A 81 12.85 6.73 -1.81
C MET A 81 12.60 6.44 -0.32
N LEU A 82 12.30 7.46 0.49
CA LEU A 82 12.02 7.28 1.91
C LEU A 82 10.78 6.43 2.16
N LEU A 83 9.69 6.65 1.41
CA LEU A 83 8.47 5.84 1.51
C LEU A 83 8.74 4.38 1.15
N GLY A 84 9.43 4.14 0.04
CA GLY A 84 9.80 2.79 -0.37
C GLY A 84 10.67 2.08 0.68
N LEU A 85 11.74 2.74 1.15
CA LEU A 85 12.66 2.17 2.15
C LEU A 85 11.97 1.90 3.50
N ALA A 86 11.10 2.78 3.96
CA ALA A 86 10.35 2.57 5.20
C ALA A 86 9.53 1.27 5.15
N GLN A 87 8.94 0.96 4.00
CA GLN A 87 8.15 -0.25 3.81
C GLN A 87 9.00 -1.52 3.73
N LEU A 88 10.19 -1.43 3.13
CA LEU A 88 11.15 -2.52 3.20
C LEU A 88 11.55 -2.82 4.65
N VAL A 89 11.80 -1.79 5.47
CA VAL A 89 12.15 -1.97 6.89
C VAL A 89 11.02 -2.65 7.67
N VAL A 90 9.77 -2.23 7.45
CA VAL A 90 8.60 -2.86 8.08
C VAL A 90 8.50 -4.35 7.69
N TRP A 91 8.70 -4.65 6.40
CA TRP A 91 8.69 -6.02 5.89
C TRP A 91 9.84 -6.88 6.46
N PHE A 92 11.06 -6.34 6.56
CA PHE A 92 12.18 -7.06 7.19
C PHE A 92 11.92 -7.35 8.66
N ARG A 93 11.22 -6.45 9.37
CA ARG A 93 10.85 -6.69 10.78
C ARG A 93 9.75 -7.76 10.91
N SER A 94 8.81 -7.83 9.98
CA SER A 94 7.75 -8.85 10.03
C SER A 94 8.31 -10.26 9.79
N LEU A 95 9.32 -10.42 8.93
CA LEU A 95 10.08 -11.68 8.79
C LEU A 95 10.67 -12.18 10.10
N GLY A 96 11.22 -11.27 10.93
CA GLY A 96 11.79 -11.61 12.23
C GLY A 96 10.75 -12.16 13.22
N GLN A 97 9.52 -11.66 13.16
CA GLN A 97 8.40 -12.11 14.00
C GLN A 97 7.85 -13.45 13.53
N LEU A 98 7.81 -13.70 12.22
CA LEU A 98 7.37 -14.98 11.66
C LEU A 98 8.29 -16.13 12.05
N LYS A 99 9.60 -15.89 12.10
CA LYS A 99 10.58 -16.90 12.55
C LYS A 99 10.39 -17.29 14.03
N GLN A 100 9.84 -16.39 14.84
CA GLN A 100 9.47 -16.67 16.23
C GLN A 100 8.10 -17.36 16.33
N ALA A 101 7.14 -16.99 15.46
CA ALA A 101 5.80 -17.58 15.42
C ALA A 101 5.74 -18.98 14.78
N SER A 102 6.61 -19.29 13.82
CA SER A 102 6.63 -20.59 13.11
C SER A 102 7.09 -21.77 13.98
N GLN A 103 7.46 -21.52 15.25
CA GLN A 103 7.72 -22.60 16.21
C GLN A 103 6.42 -23.17 16.80
N ASN A 104 5.26 -22.50 16.64
CA ASN A 104 4.01 -22.90 17.29
C ASN A 104 2.84 -23.28 16.35
N GLU A 105 2.78 -22.81 15.10
CA GLU A 105 1.69 -23.20 14.17
C GLU A 105 2.15 -23.29 12.70
N SER A 106 1.56 -24.25 11.98
CA SER A 106 1.75 -24.48 10.55
C SER A 106 1.09 -23.37 9.73
N LEU A 107 1.76 -22.23 9.62
CA LEU A 107 1.40 -21.22 8.63
C LEU A 107 1.72 -21.79 7.24
N ASP A 108 0.72 -21.85 6.34
CA ASP A 108 0.93 -22.18 4.94
C ASP A 108 1.84 -21.11 4.30
N ALA A 109 3.14 -21.40 4.30
CA ALA A 109 4.18 -20.47 3.87
C ALA A 109 4.00 -20.01 2.41
N ALA A 110 3.31 -20.81 1.59
CA ALA A 110 2.97 -20.49 0.21
C ALA A 110 2.01 -19.29 0.12
N ASP A 111 0.94 -19.27 0.92
CA ASP A 111 -0.03 -18.17 0.92
C ASP A 111 0.63 -16.90 1.46
N TRP A 112 1.40 -17.01 2.54
CA TRP A 112 2.11 -15.86 3.11
C TRP A 112 3.10 -15.24 2.10
N PHE A 113 3.80 -16.06 1.32
CA PHE A 113 4.75 -15.62 0.32
C PHE A 113 4.06 -14.81 -0.78
N TRP A 114 2.92 -15.27 -1.31
CA TRP A 114 2.18 -14.53 -2.34
C TRP A 114 1.64 -13.19 -1.83
N TYR A 115 1.10 -13.15 -0.62
CA TYR A 115 0.58 -11.92 0.00
C TYR A 115 1.67 -10.92 0.40
N SER A 116 2.89 -11.40 0.68
CA SER A 116 4.01 -10.55 1.15
C SER A 116 4.98 -10.13 0.04
N LEU A 117 5.14 -10.93 -1.02
CA LEU A 117 6.10 -10.66 -2.10
C LEU A 117 5.60 -9.60 -3.08
N LEU A 118 4.31 -9.62 -3.43
CA LEU A 118 3.73 -8.65 -4.37
C LEU A 118 3.77 -7.19 -3.88
N PRO A 119 3.47 -6.88 -2.60
CA PRO A 119 3.71 -5.53 -2.09
C PRO A 119 5.20 -5.17 -2.07
N LEU A 120 6.08 -6.13 -1.76
CA LEU A 120 7.53 -5.89 -1.69
C LEU A 120 8.08 -5.45 -3.05
N THR A 121 7.68 -6.13 -4.14
CA THR A 121 8.11 -5.77 -5.49
C THR A 121 7.64 -4.37 -5.89
N GLY A 122 6.44 -3.95 -5.47
CA GLY A 122 5.94 -2.59 -5.65
C GLY A 122 6.82 -1.53 -4.99
N HIS A 123 7.27 -1.76 -3.75
CA HIS A 123 8.15 -0.81 -3.03
C HIS A 123 9.58 -0.83 -3.56
N ILE A 124 10.11 -1.98 -3.98
CA ILE A 124 11.42 -2.07 -4.65
C ILE A 124 11.39 -1.29 -5.96
N LEU A 125 10.33 -1.44 -6.76
CA LEU A 125 10.13 -0.68 -7.99
C LEU A 125 10.02 0.82 -7.70
N LEU A 126 9.35 1.22 -6.62
CA LEU A 126 9.27 2.62 -6.20
C LEU A 126 10.67 3.19 -5.88
N VAL A 127 11.48 2.48 -5.08
CA VAL A 127 12.86 2.90 -4.75
C VAL A 127 13.72 2.97 -6.00
N GLY A 128 13.68 1.93 -6.86
CA GLY A 128 14.41 1.91 -8.12
C GLY A 128 14.02 3.09 -9.02
N SER A 129 12.72 3.37 -9.13
CA SER A 129 12.22 4.47 -9.94
C SER A 129 12.56 5.84 -9.37
N ALA A 130 12.62 5.97 -8.04
CA ALA A 130 13.12 7.18 -7.38
C ALA A 130 14.60 7.43 -7.70
N ILE A 131 15.43 6.38 -7.72
CA ILE A 131 16.84 6.48 -8.16
C ILE A 131 16.90 6.91 -9.63
N LEU A 132 16.13 6.27 -10.51
CA LEU A 132 16.06 6.67 -11.92
C LEU A 132 15.62 8.14 -12.08
N LEU A 133 14.71 8.62 -11.22
CA LEU A 133 14.25 10.00 -11.22
C LEU A 133 15.36 10.97 -10.80
N LEU A 134 16.17 10.62 -9.79
CA LEU A 134 17.37 11.40 -9.40
C LEU A 134 18.42 11.44 -10.52
N LEU A 135 18.57 10.34 -11.25
CA LEU A 135 19.47 10.23 -12.39
C LEU A 135 18.91 10.86 -13.68
N SER A 136 17.71 11.45 -13.63
CA SER A 136 17.03 12.05 -14.79
C SER A 136 16.85 11.09 -15.97
N LEU A 137 16.67 9.80 -15.68
CA LEU A 137 16.49 8.76 -16.70
C LEU A 137 15.02 8.65 -17.13
N ASN A 138 14.81 8.48 -18.43
CA ASN A 138 13.47 8.47 -19.04
C ASN A 138 12.56 7.34 -18.52
N GLN A 139 13.14 6.26 -18.00
CA GLN A 139 12.40 5.11 -17.47
C GLN A 139 11.74 5.38 -16.11
N ALA A 140 12.10 6.48 -15.42
CA ALA A 140 11.60 6.77 -14.08
C ALA A 140 10.08 6.84 -14.01
N LEU A 141 9.42 7.53 -14.96
CA LEU A 141 7.97 7.71 -14.96
C LEU A 141 7.21 6.41 -15.22
N ILE A 142 7.74 5.56 -16.10
CA ILE A 142 7.17 4.23 -16.36
C ILE A 142 7.30 3.38 -15.11
N GLY A 143 8.47 3.37 -14.46
CA GLY A 143 8.68 2.62 -13.23
C GLY A 143 7.77 3.09 -12.07
N LEU A 144 7.58 4.41 -11.91
CA LEU A 144 6.64 4.97 -10.92
C LEU A 144 5.19 4.57 -11.24
N ALA A 145 4.78 4.60 -12.51
CA ALA A 145 3.46 4.17 -12.94
C ALA A 145 3.23 2.68 -12.67
N THR A 146 4.21 1.83 -13.00
CA THR A 146 4.17 0.38 -12.74
C THR A 146 4.10 0.09 -11.24
N ALA A 147 4.93 0.75 -10.43
CA ALA A 147 4.90 0.63 -8.98
C ALA A 147 3.52 1.04 -8.43
N GLY A 148 2.98 2.17 -8.88
CA GLY A 148 1.68 2.65 -8.45
C GLY A 148 0.53 1.70 -8.79
N LEU A 149 0.49 1.16 -10.01
CA LEU A 149 -0.52 0.19 -10.44
C LEU A 149 -0.45 -1.10 -9.61
N LEU A 150 0.76 -1.59 -9.36
CA LEU A 150 0.96 -2.80 -8.56
C LEU A 150 0.51 -2.58 -7.11
N LEU A 151 0.88 -1.45 -6.50
CA LEU A 151 0.45 -1.11 -5.14
C LEU A 151 -1.06 -0.92 -5.04
N LEU A 152 -1.71 -0.33 -6.05
CA LEU A 152 -3.18 -0.25 -6.10
C LEU A 152 -3.81 -1.64 -6.20
N ALA A 153 -3.35 -2.48 -7.14
CA ALA A 153 -3.92 -3.82 -7.35
C ALA A 153 -3.80 -4.68 -6.08
N VAL A 154 -2.62 -4.69 -5.46
CA VAL A 154 -2.37 -5.39 -4.20
C VAL A 154 -3.20 -4.80 -3.07
N GLY A 155 -3.26 -3.47 -2.96
CA GLY A 155 -4.09 -2.80 -1.95
C GLY A 155 -5.58 -3.11 -2.09
N ILE A 156 -6.10 -3.17 -3.33
CA ILE A 156 -7.51 -3.52 -3.60
C ILE A 156 -7.80 -4.95 -3.16
N GLN A 157 -6.93 -5.91 -3.51
CA GLN A 157 -7.10 -7.29 -3.09
C GLN A 157 -7.07 -7.41 -1.55
N ASN A 158 -6.09 -6.76 -0.90
CA ASN A 158 -5.97 -6.77 0.56
C ASN A 158 -7.17 -6.10 1.25
N ALA A 159 -7.68 -5.01 0.67
CA ALA A 159 -8.88 -4.34 1.17
C ALA A 159 -10.13 -5.21 1.01
N TRP A 160 -10.27 -5.91 -0.12
CA TRP A 160 -11.36 -6.86 -0.34
C TRP A 160 -11.37 -7.98 0.70
N ASP A 161 -10.20 -8.58 0.97
CA ASP A 161 -10.05 -9.62 1.98
C ASP A 161 -10.39 -9.09 3.39
N THR A 162 -9.99 -7.85 3.69
CA THR A 162 -10.31 -7.16 4.94
C THR A 162 -11.83 -6.97 5.10
N VAL A 163 -12.52 -6.53 4.05
CA VAL A 163 -13.98 -6.34 4.07
C VAL A 163 -14.70 -7.66 4.31
N ILE A 164 -14.32 -8.73 3.62
CA ILE A 164 -14.90 -10.07 3.83
C ILE A 164 -14.66 -10.52 5.27
N TRP A 165 -13.46 -10.34 5.80
CA TRP A 165 -13.13 -10.73 7.17
C TRP A 165 -13.98 -9.98 8.22
N ILE A 166 -14.20 -8.67 8.04
CA ILE A 166 -15.06 -7.86 8.92
C ILE A 166 -16.51 -8.37 8.83
N ALA A 167 -17.03 -8.56 7.61
CA ALA A 167 -18.41 -9.02 7.39
C ALA A 167 -18.68 -10.40 8.01
N LEU A 168 -17.74 -11.34 7.86
CA LEU A 168 -17.85 -12.68 8.45
C LEU A 168 -17.81 -12.65 9.99
N ARG A 169 -17.06 -11.70 10.58
CA ARG A 169 -17.02 -11.52 12.02
C ARG A 169 -18.33 -11.00 12.59
N GLU A 170 -18.97 -10.05 11.92
CA GLU A 170 -20.27 -9.50 12.35
C GLU A 170 -21.36 -10.58 12.40
N VAL A 171 -21.44 -11.44 11.38
CA VAL A 171 -22.38 -12.58 11.35
C VAL A 171 -22.16 -13.54 12.52
N ARG A 172 -20.91 -13.78 12.90
CA ARG A 172 -20.58 -14.66 14.03
C ARG A 172 -20.95 -14.06 15.38
N THR A 173 -20.90 -12.74 15.52
CA THR A 173 -21.29 -12.05 16.76
C THR A 173 -22.80 -11.96 16.93
N SER A 174 -23.57 -11.77 15.84
CA SER A 174 -25.04 -11.71 15.89
C SER A 174 -25.70 -13.08 16.13
N GLY A 175 -25.10 -14.18 15.66
CA GLY A 175 -25.60 -15.53 15.94
C GLY A 175 -25.37 -16.02 17.38
N LYS A 176 -24.71 -15.23 18.24
CA LYS A 176 -24.46 -15.54 19.66
C LYS A 176 -25.26 -14.68 20.64
N SER A 177 -26.03 -13.70 20.14
CA SER A 177 -26.96 -12.88 20.94
C SER A 177 -28.37 -13.47 20.92
#